data_AF-A0A137QE73-F1
#
_entry.id   AF-A0A137QE73-F1
#
_cell.length_a   1.000
_cell.length_b   1.000
_cell.length_c   1.000
_cell.angle_alpha   90.00
_cell.angle_beta   90.00
_cell.angle_gamma   90.00
#
_symmetry.space_group_name_H-M   'P 1'
#
loop_
_entity.id
_entity.type
_entity.pdbx_description
1 polymer ?
#
loop_
_entity_poly.entity_id
_entity_poly.type
_entity_poly.pdbx_seq_one_letter_code
_entity_poly.pdbx_strand_id
1 'polypeptide(L)'
;MWPDANDSEERERCEIRLEDLLDNYWASMMARGSQSHEFTKELSSAEEIINRIICIHREGRADEHIVQIQKEMVYDLKKIPNTQAGRHLHGVMEELVERQNRILAQLRRELAECSFQDQKIVDELFEELKNLRKQREKATKDLHELQAPWVLAKLRAWFGVFL
;
A
#
# COMPACT_ATOMS: atom_id res chain seq x y z
N MET A 1 25.36 -21.75 2.59
CA MET A 1 24.47 -22.83 3.10
C MET A 1 25.14 -23.37 4.33
N TRP A 2 24.43 -23.45 5.45
CA TRP A 2 25.05 -23.86 6.70
C TRP A 2 25.35 -25.36 6.70
N PRO A 3 26.44 -25.79 7.37
CA PRO A 3 26.75 -27.19 7.52
C PRO A 3 25.69 -27.89 8.37
N ASP A 4 25.64 -29.22 8.26
CA ASP A 4 24.72 -30.02 9.04
C ASP A 4 25.09 -29.91 10.53
N ALA A 5 24.11 -30.01 11.43
CA ALA A 5 24.31 -29.78 12.86
C ALA A 5 25.35 -30.72 13.51
N ASN A 6 25.68 -31.84 12.85
CA ASN A 6 26.66 -32.82 13.33
C ASN A 6 28.10 -32.49 12.93
N ASP A 7 28.32 -31.52 12.03
CA ASP A 7 29.66 -31.12 11.58
C ASP A 7 30.12 -29.86 12.33
N SER A 8 30.60 -30.08 13.56
CA SER A 8 31.01 -29.01 14.48
C SER A 8 32.18 -28.19 13.95
N GLU A 9 33.11 -28.80 13.21
CA GLU A 9 34.30 -28.12 12.71
C GLU A 9 33.98 -27.21 11.51
N GLU A 10 33.14 -27.66 10.58
CA GLU A 10 32.66 -26.79 9.50
C GLU A 10 31.77 -25.66 10.03
N ARG A 11 31.01 -25.92 11.10
CA ARG A 11 30.14 -24.89 11.70
C ARG A 11 30.95 -23.75 12.30
N GLU A 12 31.98 -24.06 13.07
CA GLU A 12 32.89 -23.05 13.64
C GLU A 12 33.55 -22.21 12.54
N ARG A 13 34.01 -22.84 11.45
CA ARG A 13 34.55 -22.11 10.27
C ARG A 13 33.53 -21.16 9.66
N CYS A 14 32.28 -21.60 9.54
CA CYS A 14 31.20 -20.79 8.98
C CYS A 14 30.84 -19.61 9.89
N GLU A 15 30.85 -19.80 11.21
CA GLU A 15 30.58 -18.75 12.20
C GLU A 15 31.66 -17.66 12.16
N ILE A 16 32.95 -18.03 12.19
CA ILE A 16 34.07 -17.09 12.06
C ILE A 16 33.96 -16.31 10.74
N ARG A 17 33.61 -16.99 9.65
CA ARG A 17 33.44 -16.34 8.35
C ARG A 17 32.22 -15.40 8.33
N LEU A 18 31.15 -15.76 9.02
CA LEU A 18 29.96 -14.91 9.15
C LEU A 18 30.29 -13.62 9.90
N GLU A 19 31.02 -13.71 11.01
CA GLU A 19 31.47 -12.54 11.78
C GLU A 19 32.29 -11.59 10.90
N ASP A 20 33.30 -12.12 10.19
CA ASP A 20 34.10 -11.34 9.25
C ASP A 20 33.26 -10.70 8.13
N LEU A 21 32.25 -11.41 7.63
CA LEU A 21 31.32 -10.86 6.64
C LEU A 21 30.47 -9.74 7.23
N LEU A 22 29.93 -9.89 8.44
CA LEU A 22 29.08 -8.90 9.08
C LEU A 22 29.86 -7.62 9.43
N ASP A 23 31.07 -7.78 9.96
CA ASP A 23 31.86 -6.69 10.51
C ASP A 23 32.66 -5.92 9.45
N ASN A 24 33.04 -6.60 8.35
CA ASN A 24 33.87 -5.97 7.32
C ASN A 24 33.09 -5.77 6.01
N TYR A 25 32.60 -6.85 5.41
CA TYR A 25 32.10 -6.80 4.03
C TYR A 25 30.66 -6.27 3.93
N TRP A 26 29.80 -6.67 4.86
CA TRP A 26 28.39 -6.29 4.95
C TRP A 26 28.13 -5.20 5.99
N ALA A 27 29.15 -4.67 6.64
CA ALA A 27 29.02 -3.64 7.68
C ALA A 27 28.14 -2.46 7.22
N SER A 28 28.31 -2.01 5.98
CA SER A 28 27.51 -0.93 5.40
C SER A 28 26.03 -1.30 5.18
N MET A 29 25.74 -2.57 4.90
CA MET A 29 24.38 -3.10 4.76
C MET A 29 23.72 -3.27 6.13
N MET A 30 24.47 -3.79 7.10
CA MET A 30 24.02 -3.93 8.50
C MET A 30 23.71 -2.56 9.12
N ALA A 31 24.57 -1.55 8.89
CA ALA A 31 24.34 -0.18 9.34
C ALA A 31 23.06 0.46 8.75
N ARG A 32 22.58 -0.06 7.61
CA ARG A 32 21.32 0.36 6.97
C ARG A 32 20.12 -0.50 7.37
N GLY A 33 20.28 -1.34 8.39
CA GLY A 33 19.20 -2.18 8.93
C GLY A 33 19.02 -3.52 8.22
N SER A 34 19.97 -3.95 7.38
CA SER A 34 19.93 -5.31 6.81
C SER A 34 20.14 -6.35 7.91
N GLN A 35 19.58 -7.54 7.73
CA GLN A 35 19.71 -8.67 8.65
C GLN A 35 20.23 -9.90 7.90
N SER A 36 21.01 -10.73 8.58
CA SER A 36 21.50 -12.01 8.08
C SER A 36 20.75 -13.16 8.75
N HIS A 37 20.50 -14.24 8.00
CA HIS A 37 19.81 -15.43 8.49
C HIS A 37 20.49 -16.71 8.00
N GLU A 38 20.51 -17.72 8.88
CA GLU A 38 21.09 -19.02 8.58
C GLU A 38 20.10 -19.88 7.79
N PHE A 39 20.55 -20.43 6.66
CA PHE A 39 19.81 -21.47 5.95
C PHE A 39 20.40 -22.84 6.28
N THR A 40 19.69 -23.60 7.13
CA THR A 40 20.10 -24.90 7.68
C THR A 40 19.66 -26.09 6.83
N LYS A 41 19.23 -25.85 5.59
CA LYS A 41 18.68 -26.87 4.66
C LYS A 41 17.36 -27.51 5.12
N GLU A 42 16.82 -27.10 6.25
CA GLU A 42 15.49 -27.50 6.68
C GLU A 42 14.43 -26.60 6.03
N LEU A 43 13.28 -27.20 5.69
CA LEU A 43 12.15 -26.47 5.13
C LEU A 43 11.71 -25.32 6.07
N SER A 44 11.70 -25.56 7.37
CA SER A 44 11.40 -24.58 8.42
C SER A 44 12.27 -23.32 8.30
N SER A 45 13.59 -23.48 8.11
CA SER A 45 14.52 -22.37 7.96
C SER A 45 14.29 -21.57 6.67
N ALA A 46 13.93 -22.26 5.58
CA ALA A 46 13.60 -21.61 4.31
C ALA A 46 12.30 -20.80 4.41
N GLU A 47 11.27 -21.38 5.02
CA GLU A 47 9.99 -20.70 5.26
C GLU A 47 10.16 -19.47 6.15
N GLU A 48 11.00 -19.55 7.20
CA GLU A 48 11.28 -18.41 8.06
C GLU A 48 11.93 -17.25 7.29
N ILE A 49 12.96 -17.53 6.47
CA ILE A 49 13.65 -16.51 5.66
C ILE A 49 12.67 -15.85 4.69
N ILE A 50 11.86 -16.66 3.98
CA ILE A 50 10.86 -16.16 3.04
C ILE A 50 9.81 -15.30 3.76
N ASN A 51 9.30 -15.77 4.90
CA ASN A 51 8.32 -15.03 5.67
C ASN A 51 8.87 -13.70 6.18
N ARG A 52 10.14 -13.63 6.59
CA ARG A 52 10.78 -12.37 6.99
C ARG A 52 10.91 -11.41 5.80
N ILE A 53 11.30 -11.89 4.62
CA ILE A 53 11.34 -11.06 3.41
C ILE A 53 9.94 -10.53 3.09
N ILE A 54 8.91 -11.39 3.10
CA ILE A 54 7.52 -10.98 2.85
C ILE A 54 7.03 -10.00 3.93
N CYS A 55 7.34 -10.24 5.20
CA CYS A 55 6.92 -9.39 6.31
C CYS A 55 7.61 -8.02 6.33
N ILE A 56 8.88 -7.93 5.92
CA ILE A 56 9.59 -6.65 5.70
C ILE A 56 8.83 -5.79 4.66
N HIS A 57 8.21 -6.42 3.67
CA HIS A 57 7.35 -5.71 2.70
C HIS A 57 5.93 -5.43 3.24
N ARG A 58 5.44 -6.18 4.24
CA ARG A 58 4.10 -5.97 4.84
C ARG A 58 4.01 -4.81 5.83
N GLU A 59 5.13 -4.27 6.31
CA GLU A 59 5.08 -3.07 7.19
C GLU A 59 4.44 -1.86 6.47
N GLY A 60 4.38 -1.87 5.13
CA GLY A 60 3.52 -1.01 4.35
C GLY A 60 2.17 -1.68 4.06
N ARG A 61 1.08 -1.27 4.72
CA ARG A 61 -0.31 -1.62 4.31
C ARG A 61 -0.59 -1.35 2.82
N ALA A 62 0.19 -0.47 2.20
CA ALA A 62 0.15 -0.20 0.78
C ALA A 62 0.49 -1.44 -0.09
N ASP A 63 1.48 -2.25 0.31
CA ASP A 63 1.93 -3.41 -0.47
C ASP A 63 0.92 -4.55 -0.44
N GLU A 64 0.21 -4.75 0.68
CA GLU A 64 -0.89 -5.72 0.76
C GLU A 64 -2.03 -5.37 -0.21
N HIS A 65 -2.42 -4.10 -0.27
CA HIS A 65 -3.43 -3.63 -1.22
C HIS A 65 -2.98 -3.72 -2.68
N ILE A 66 -1.69 -3.46 -2.97
CA ILE A 66 -1.12 -3.61 -4.31
C ILE A 66 -1.16 -5.08 -4.75
N VAL A 67 -0.72 -6.00 -3.88
CA VAL A 67 -0.74 -7.45 -4.15
C VAL A 67 -2.17 -7.96 -4.36
N GLN A 68 -3.14 -7.42 -3.63
CA GLN A 68 -4.54 -7.80 -3.80
C GLN A 68 -5.11 -7.31 -5.14
N ILE A 69 -4.87 -6.04 -5.52
CA ILE A 69 -5.26 -5.51 -6.83
C ILE A 69 -4.60 -6.34 -7.94
N GLN A 70 -3.34 -6.70 -7.76
CA GLN A 70 -2.61 -7.53 -8.70
C GLN A 70 -3.26 -8.90 -8.87
N LYS A 71 -3.60 -9.55 -7.76
CA LYS A 71 -4.25 -10.86 -7.78
C LYS A 71 -5.58 -10.81 -8.52
N GLU A 72 -6.40 -9.81 -8.22
CA GLU A 72 -7.70 -9.59 -8.86
C GLU A 72 -7.59 -9.30 -10.37
N MET A 73 -6.56 -8.56 -10.78
CA MET A 73 -6.40 -8.21 -12.20
C MET A 73 -5.85 -9.37 -13.05
N VAL A 74 -4.95 -10.19 -12.49
CA VAL A 74 -4.28 -11.24 -13.25
C VAL A 74 -4.98 -12.58 -13.14
N TYR A 75 -5.32 -13.02 -11.92
CA TYR A 75 -5.95 -14.32 -11.73
C TYR A 75 -7.46 -14.25 -11.96
N ASP A 76 -8.13 -13.18 -11.48
CA ASP A 76 -9.58 -13.04 -11.64
C ASP A 76 -9.97 -12.27 -12.91
N LEU A 77 -8.99 -11.79 -13.70
CA LEU A 77 -9.17 -11.00 -14.92
C LEU A 77 -10.11 -9.79 -14.75
N LYS A 78 -10.16 -9.22 -13.55
CA LYS A 78 -11.00 -8.06 -13.26
C LYS A 78 -10.36 -6.80 -13.83
N LYS A 79 -11.17 -5.95 -14.47
CA LYS A 79 -10.77 -4.58 -14.76
C LYS A 79 -10.65 -3.79 -13.46
N ILE A 80 -9.82 -2.74 -13.44
CA ILE A 80 -9.60 -1.91 -12.24
C ILE A 80 -10.89 -1.45 -11.55
N PRO A 81 -11.93 -0.95 -12.24
CA PRO A 81 -13.18 -0.56 -11.57
C PRO A 81 -13.88 -1.71 -10.84
N ASN A 82 -13.61 -2.94 -11.26
CA ASN A 82 -14.20 -4.16 -10.72
C ASN A 82 -13.29 -4.84 -9.68
N THR A 83 -12.15 -4.27 -9.29
CA THR A 83 -11.36 -4.76 -8.16
C THR A 83 -11.99 -4.29 -6.85
N GLN A 84 -11.62 -4.90 -5.72
CA GLN A 84 -12.13 -4.44 -4.41
C GLN A 84 -11.75 -2.99 -4.14
N ALA A 85 -10.51 -2.59 -4.44
CA ALA A 85 -10.05 -1.21 -4.31
C ALA A 85 -10.79 -0.26 -5.26
N GLY A 86 -11.02 -0.67 -6.51
CA GLY A 86 -11.78 0.12 -7.48
C GLY A 86 -13.23 0.35 -7.07
N ARG A 87 -13.92 -0.71 -6.61
CA ARG A 87 -15.28 -0.61 -6.07
C ARG A 87 -15.35 0.29 -4.84
N HIS A 88 -14.38 0.15 -3.94
CA HIS A 88 -14.32 0.98 -2.74
C HIS A 88 -14.15 2.47 -3.09
N LEU A 89 -13.25 2.80 -4.01
CA LEU A 89 -13.07 4.18 -4.48
C LEU A 89 -14.32 4.75 -5.16
N HIS A 90 -15.02 3.93 -5.94
CA HIS A 90 -16.30 4.33 -6.52
C HIS A 90 -17.35 4.63 -5.45
N GLY A 91 -17.49 3.78 -4.43
CA GLY A 91 -18.40 4.01 -3.31
C GLY A 91 -18.08 5.29 -2.54
N VAL A 92 -16.79 5.52 -2.23
CA VAL A 92 -16.34 6.77 -1.60
C VAL A 92 -16.70 7.99 -2.46
N MET A 93 -16.57 7.88 -3.78
CA MET A 93 -16.90 8.97 -4.69
C MET A 93 -18.42 9.26 -4.73
N GLU A 94 -19.25 8.23 -4.69
CA GLU A 94 -20.72 8.38 -4.58
C GLU A 94 -21.10 9.08 -3.26
N GLU A 95 -20.54 8.63 -2.13
CA GLU A 95 -20.78 9.25 -0.82
C GLU A 95 -20.39 10.74 -0.78
N LEU A 96 -19.25 11.09 -1.40
CA LEU A 96 -18.80 12.49 -1.50
C LEU A 96 -19.79 13.35 -2.30
N VAL A 97 -20.32 12.82 -3.41
CA VAL A 97 -21.32 13.52 -4.24
C VAL A 97 -22.63 13.70 -3.46
N GLU A 98 -23.09 12.67 -2.76
CA GLU A 98 -24.29 12.76 -1.93
C GLU A 98 -24.14 13.79 -0.81
N ARG A 99 -23.00 13.83 -0.12
CA ARG A 99 -22.73 14.82 0.91
C ARG A 99 -22.70 16.23 0.34
N GLN A 100 -22.06 16.42 -0.82
CA GLN A 100 -22.06 17.70 -1.52
C GLN A 100 -23.49 18.17 -1.85
N ASN A 101 -24.34 17.28 -2.35
CA ASN A 101 -25.72 17.60 -2.69
C ASN A 101 -26.55 17.97 -1.43
N ARG A 102 -26.32 17.29 -0.31
CA ARG A 102 -26.97 17.60 0.98
C ARG A 102 -26.61 19.01 1.47
N ILE A 103 -25.33 19.37 1.43
CA ILE A 103 -24.85 20.71 1.86
C ILE A 103 -25.39 21.79 0.94
N LEU A 104 -25.42 21.57 -0.39
CA LEU A 104 -26.03 22.51 -1.33
C LEU A 104 -27.52 22.72 -1.06
N ALA A 105 -28.24 21.66 -0.67
CA ALA A 105 -29.66 21.76 -0.30
C ALA A 105 -29.87 22.46 1.06
N GLN A 106 -28.92 22.36 2.00
CA GLN A 106 -28.94 23.12 3.25
C GLN A 106 -28.67 24.62 2.99
N LEU A 107 -27.61 24.94 2.24
CA LEU A 107 -27.29 26.32 1.85
C LEU A 107 -28.47 27.02 1.18
N ARG A 108 -29.15 26.34 0.25
CA ARG A 108 -30.33 26.90 -0.43
C ARG A 108 -31.49 27.22 0.52
N ARG A 109 -31.65 26.45 1.61
CA ARG A 109 -32.69 26.69 2.61
C ARG A 109 -32.33 27.85 3.52
N GLU A 110 -31.10 27.86 4.03
CA GLU A 110 -30.65 28.93 4.94
C GLU A 110 -30.57 30.29 4.24
N LEU A 111 -30.16 30.33 2.97
CA LEU A 111 -30.21 31.54 2.14
C LEU A 111 -31.64 32.05 1.87
N ALA A 112 -32.66 31.20 2.02
CA ALA A 112 -34.06 31.58 1.82
C ALA A 112 -34.72 32.13 3.10
N GLU A 113 -34.16 31.85 4.28
CA GLU A 113 -34.75 32.15 5.61
C GLU A 113 -34.07 33.34 6.33
N CYS A 114 -33.10 34.00 5.69
CA CYS A 114 -32.09 34.91 6.28
C CYS A 114 -32.47 35.77 7.51
N SER A 115 -31.79 35.45 8.61
CA SER A 115 -31.46 36.28 9.78
C SER A 115 -29.92 36.43 9.93
N PHE A 116 -29.44 37.34 10.79
CA PHE A 116 -28.01 37.60 11.00
C PHE A 116 -27.22 36.38 11.55
N GLN A 117 -27.90 35.38 12.12
CA GLN A 117 -27.29 34.16 12.64
C GLN A 117 -27.01 33.14 11.52
N ASP A 118 -27.74 33.23 10.41
CA ASP A 118 -27.59 32.34 9.25
C ASP A 118 -26.31 32.63 8.46
N GLN A 119 -25.76 33.86 8.55
CA GLN A 119 -24.54 34.22 7.84
C GLN A 119 -23.33 33.37 8.26
N LYS A 120 -23.18 33.06 9.55
CA LYS A 120 -22.09 32.19 10.05
C LYS A 120 -22.26 30.74 9.61
N ILE A 121 -23.50 30.24 9.59
CA ILE A 121 -23.80 28.87 9.20
C ILE A 121 -23.53 28.69 7.70
N VAL A 122 -23.92 29.70 6.90
CA VAL A 122 -23.60 29.77 5.47
C VAL A 122 -22.09 29.74 5.24
N ASP A 123 -21.30 30.52 6.00
CA ASP A 123 -19.83 30.53 5.88
C ASP A 123 -19.20 29.17 6.23
N GLU A 124 -19.67 28.49 7.27
CA GLU A 124 -19.23 27.13 7.65
C GLU A 124 -19.55 26.10 6.56
N LEU A 125 -20.78 26.14 6.01
CA LEU A 125 -21.19 25.27 4.91
C LEU A 125 -20.35 25.51 3.65
N PHE A 126 -19.96 26.76 3.36
CA PHE A 126 -19.06 27.08 2.24
C PHE A 126 -17.67 26.45 2.40
N GLU A 127 -17.09 26.51 3.60
CA GLU A 127 -15.78 25.88 3.87
C GLU A 127 -15.87 24.34 3.82
N GLU A 128 -16.97 23.75 4.30
CA GLU A 128 -17.19 22.30 4.15
C GLU A 128 -17.29 21.90 2.67
N LEU A 129 -18.00 22.69 1.85
CA LEU A 129 -18.14 22.45 0.41
C LEU A 129 -16.79 22.55 -0.32
N LYS A 130 -15.97 23.52 0.06
CA LYS A 130 -14.61 23.69 -0.47
C LYS A 130 -13.71 22.50 -0.12
N ASN A 131 -13.80 22.01 1.11
CA ASN A 131 -13.05 20.82 1.53
C ASN A 131 -13.52 19.56 0.81
N LEU A 132 -14.83 19.37 0.64
CA LEU A 132 -15.37 18.25 -0.13
C LEU A 132 -14.97 18.30 -1.61
N ARG A 133 -14.94 19.48 -2.23
CA ARG A 133 -14.42 19.62 -3.61
C ARG A 133 -12.97 19.17 -3.72
N LYS A 134 -12.12 19.56 -2.76
CA LYS A 134 -10.71 19.11 -2.74
C LYS A 134 -10.61 17.59 -2.59
N GLN A 135 -11.40 17.00 -1.69
CA GLN A 135 -11.42 15.55 -1.50
C GLN A 135 -11.89 14.81 -2.76
N ARG A 136 -12.93 15.32 -3.44
CA ARG A 136 -13.42 14.77 -4.70
C ARG A 136 -12.37 14.87 -5.81
N GLU A 137 -11.72 16.02 -5.95
CA GLU A 137 -10.67 16.22 -6.96
C GLU A 137 -9.50 15.25 -6.73
N LYS A 138 -9.10 15.06 -5.48
CA LYS A 138 -8.08 14.07 -5.11
C LYS A 138 -8.54 12.66 -5.50
N ALA A 139 -9.73 12.23 -5.09
CA ALA A 139 -10.25 10.90 -5.43
C ALA A 139 -10.35 10.67 -6.95
N THR A 140 -10.70 11.69 -7.73
CA THR A 140 -10.70 11.59 -9.20
C THR A 140 -9.30 11.45 -9.80
N LYS A 141 -8.30 12.13 -9.24
CA LYS A 141 -6.90 11.98 -9.65
C LYS A 141 -6.40 10.58 -9.32
N ASP A 142 -6.64 10.11 -8.10
CA ASP A 142 -6.24 8.77 -7.65
C ASP A 142 -6.87 7.68 -8.55
N LEU A 143 -8.14 7.84 -8.95
CA LEU A 143 -8.81 6.90 -9.87
C LEU A 143 -8.23 6.95 -11.29
N HIS A 144 -7.89 8.13 -11.78
CA HIS A 144 -7.26 8.29 -13.10
C HIS A 144 -5.83 7.73 -13.12
N GLU A 145 -5.06 7.91 -12.03
CA GLU A 145 -3.73 7.32 -11.87
C GLU A 145 -3.77 5.80 -11.88
N LEU A 146 -4.72 5.20 -11.15
CA LEU A 146 -4.92 3.75 -11.16
C LEU A 146 -5.20 3.24 -12.58
N GLN A 147 -6.05 3.93 -13.34
CA GLN A 147 -6.39 3.56 -14.72
C GLN A 147 -5.30 3.87 -15.75
N ALA A 148 -4.22 4.56 -15.36
CA ALA A 148 -3.24 5.05 -16.29
C ALA A 148 -2.48 3.89 -16.99
N PRO A 149 -2.26 3.98 -18.31
CA PRO A 149 -1.59 2.93 -19.08
C PRO A 149 -0.19 2.57 -18.57
N TRP A 150 0.52 3.51 -17.95
CA TRP A 150 1.86 3.29 -17.42
C TRP A 150 1.86 2.54 -16.07
N VAL A 151 0.81 2.69 -15.25
CA VAL A 151 0.61 1.87 -14.04
C VAL A 151 0.27 0.44 -14.47
N LEU A 152 -0.62 0.30 -15.46
CA LEU A 152 -0.91 -1.00 -16.08
C LEU A 152 0.32 -1.63 -16.71
N ALA A 153 1.19 -0.85 -17.37
CA ALA A 153 2.44 -1.33 -17.96
C ALA A 153 3.47 -1.72 -16.89
N LYS A 154 3.60 -0.97 -15.79
CA LYS A 154 4.45 -1.33 -14.65
C LYS A 154 3.96 -2.62 -13.99
N LEU A 155 2.66 -2.73 -13.74
CA LEU A 155 2.05 -3.95 -13.20
C LEU A 155 2.31 -5.12 -14.15
N ARG A 156 2.09 -4.96 -15.46
CA ARG A 156 2.34 -5.99 -16.49
C ARG A 156 3.81 -6.38 -16.63
N ALA A 157 4.74 -5.43 -16.53
CA ALA A 157 6.17 -5.70 -16.53
C ALA A 157 6.57 -6.51 -15.29
N TRP A 158 5.99 -6.22 -14.13
CA TRP A 158 6.19 -6.98 -12.90
C TRP A 158 5.59 -8.39 -13.00
N PHE A 159 4.40 -8.52 -13.60
CA PHE A 159 3.76 -9.82 -13.88
C PHE A 159 4.55 -10.70 -14.86
N GLY A 160 5.34 -10.10 -15.76
CA GLY A 160 6.19 -10.84 -16.71
C GLY A 160 7.52 -11.31 -16.14
N VAL A 161 7.92 -10.85 -14.94
CA VAL A 161 9.18 -11.23 -14.29
C VAL A 161 9.01 -12.43 -13.35
N PHE A 162 7.77 -12.75 -12.96
CA PHE A 162 7.43 -13.84 -12.02
C PHE A 162 6.73 -15.05 -12.68
N LEU A 163 6.72 -15.14 -14.02
CA LEU A 163 6.12 -16.24 -14.78
C LEU A 163 7.18 -17.00 -15.58
#